data_AF-A0A6V7JK87-F1
#
_entry.id   AF-A0A6V7JK87-F1
#
_cell.length_a   1.000
_cell.length_b   1.000
_cell.length_c   1.000
_cell.angle_alpha   90.00
_cell.angle_beta   90.00
_cell.angle_gamma   90.00
#
_symmetry.space_group_name_H-M   'P 1'
#
loop_
_entity.id
_entity.type
_entity.pdbx_description
1 polymer ?
#
loop_
_entity_poly.entity_id
_entity_poly.type
_entity_poly.pdbx_seq_one_letter_code
_entity_poly.pdbx_strand_id
1 'polypeptide(L)'
;ELGAESRNELALPDVPRELAWCGETLVVGFHGISYTLINLNGTTRELFPTGKPPKPSITKLSDSSFALGKDSQSIIMDTQGELIQHNPVKWTDSPASIAWDNPYLLGVVHDTLEVYTIEGSLHIQTLQDLNKARLLCSCKPGRVYVASISQVWCVNSVDVETQIRKLLEQNQFQLALKLTSLSNATEEEKAKRTYKIQTLYAHHLFCNKKFQEAMKQFHELGTDPYEVIRLFPHLVSETGNGNDVDEPITGLPKLQDRDLENGLLALIGFLTE
;
A
#
# COMPACT_ATOMS: atom_id res chain seq x y z
N GLU A 1 5.91 3.05 50.67
CA GLU A 1 5.57 1.69 50.21
C GLU A 1 5.57 1.71 48.69
N LEU A 2 6.58 1.12 48.06
CA LEU A 2 6.60 0.92 46.60
C LEU A 2 5.45 -0.06 46.30
N GLY A 3 4.49 0.43 45.51
CA GLY A 3 3.19 -0.20 45.30
C GLY A 3 3.31 -1.67 44.94
N ALA A 4 2.40 -2.46 45.51
CA ALA A 4 2.19 -3.84 45.15
C ALA A 4 2.25 -4.00 43.63
N GLU A 5 3.22 -4.77 43.12
CA GLU A 5 3.27 -5.19 41.73
C GLU A 5 1.95 -5.94 41.45
N SER A 6 0.98 -5.25 40.85
CA SER A 6 -0.19 -5.91 40.27
C SER A 6 0.31 -6.67 39.03
N ARG A 7 0.86 -7.87 39.25
CA ARG A 7 1.15 -8.81 38.18
C ARG A 7 -0.17 -9.30 37.63
N ASN A 8 -0.68 -8.61 36.62
CA ASN A 8 -1.77 -9.13 35.81
C ASN A 8 -1.19 -10.30 35.01
N GLU A 9 -1.36 -11.50 35.54
CA GLU A 9 -1.01 -12.74 34.88
C GLU A 9 -2.13 -13.12 33.91
N LEU A 10 -1.78 -13.25 32.64
CA LEU A 10 -2.70 -13.67 31.60
C LEU A 10 -2.43 -15.14 31.26
N ALA A 11 -3.39 -16.01 31.56
CA ALA A 11 -3.29 -17.42 31.23
C ALA A 11 -3.40 -17.62 29.71
N LEU A 12 -2.36 -18.19 29.10
CA LEU A 12 -2.34 -18.54 27.68
C LEU A 12 -2.73 -20.01 27.49
N PRO A 13 -3.45 -20.36 26.41
CA PRO A 13 -3.90 -21.73 26.15
C PRO A 13 -2.76 -22.70 25.83
N ASP A 14 -1.63 -22.21 25.30
CA ASP A 14 -0.45 -23.02 24.99
C ASP A 14 0.84 -22.16 25.04
N VAL A 15 1.99 -22.72 24.64
CA VAL A 15 3.29 -22.06 24.59
C VAL A 15 3.32 -21.02 23.45
N PRO A 16 3.36 -19.72 23.76
CA PRO A 16 3.48 -18.69 22.72
C PRO A 16 4.84 -18.81 22.01
N ARG A 17 4.83 -18.81 20.68
CA ARG A 17 6.06 -18.81 19.88
C ARG A 17 6.44 -17.44 19.38
N GLU A 18 5.47 -16.57 19.25
CA GLU A 18 5.66 -15.20 18.85
C GLU A 18 4.56 -14.34 19.45
N LEU A 19 4.92 -13.08 19.70
CA LEU A 19 4.09 -12.16 20.44
C LEU A 19 4.39 -10.74 19.96
N ALA A 20 3.34 -9.95 19.70
CA ALA A 20 3.48 -8.56 19.35
C ALA A 20 2.35 -7.72 19.95
N TRP A 21 2.68 -6.49 20.34
CA TRP A 21 1.70 -5.51 20.82
C TRP A 21 1.21 -4.63 19.67
N CYS A 22 -0.10 -4.50 19.55
CA CYS A 22 -0.78 -3.60 18.63
C CYS A 22 -1.75 -2.71 19.42
N GLY A 23 -1.27 -1.52 19.83
CA GLY A 23 -2.02 -0.66 20.74
C GLY A 23 -2.30 -1.38 22.08
N GLU A 24 -3.58 -1.55 22.40
CA GLU A 24 -4.08 -2.23 23.60
C GLU A 24 -4.35 -3.74 23.40
N THR A 25 -4.00 -4.27 22.23
CA THR A 25 -4.23 -5.67 21.89
C THR A 25 -2.91 -6.41 21.78
N LEU A 26 -2.80 -7.52 22.50
CA LEU A 26 -1.71 -8.47 22.40
C LEU A 26 -2.03 -9.53 21.37
N VAL A 27 -1.19 -9.66 20.35
CA VAL A 27 -1.30 -10.67 19.31
C VAL A 27 -0.35 -11.80 19.65
N VAL A 28 -0.87 -13.03 19.78
CA VAL A 28 -0.09 -14.20 20.18
C VAL A 28 -0.21 -15.28 19.12
N GLY A 29 0.93 -15.82 18.68
CA GLY A 29 1.00 -16.94 17.74
C GLY A 29 1.37 -18.24 18.46
N PHE A 30 0.46 -19.22 18.43
CA PHE A 30 0.69 -20.57 18.93
C PHE A 30 1.02 -21.50 17.75
N HIS A 31 2.14 -22.22 17.82
CA HIS A 31 2.60 -23.04 16.70
C HIS A 31 1.73 -24.28 16.49
N GLY A 32 1.18 -24.43 15.29
CA GLY A 32 0.30 -25.55 14.92
C GLY A 32 -1.12 -25.45 15.50
N ILE A 33 -1.46 -24.36 16.19
CA ILE A 33 -2.79 -24.14 16.77
C ILE A 33 -3.46 -22.96 16.08
N SER A 34 -3.20 -21.72 16.52
CA SER A 34 -3.86 -20.53 16.01
C SER A 34 -3.17 -19.24 16.44
N TYR A 35 -3.58 -18.14 15.81
CA TYR A 35 -3.32 -16.80 16.33
C TYR A 35 -4.47 -16.39 17.24
N THR A 36 -4.15 -15.76 18.37
CA THR A 36 -5.13 -15.24 19.33
C THR A 36 -4.87 -13.78 19.62
N LEU A 37 -5.93 -12.98 19.59
CA LEU A 37 -5.93 -11.60 20.06
C LEU A 37 -6.35 -11.58 21.52
N ILE A 38 -5.63 -10.82 22.33
CA ILE A 38 -5.92 -10.67 23.74
C ILE A 38 -5.88 -9.19 24.09
N ASN A 39 -7.04 -8.62 24.40
CA ASN A 39 -7.13 -7.21 24.80
C ASN A 39 -6.74 -7.04 26.28
N LEU A 40 -6.34 -5.83 26.67
CA LEU A 40 -6.03 -5.49 28.08
C LEU A 40 -7.19 -5.75 29.04
N ASN A 41 -8.44 -5.75 28.56
CA ASN A 41 -9.63 -6.08 29.35
C ASN A 41 -9.82 -7.60 29.60
N GLY A 42 -8.90 -8.44 29.11
CA GLY A 42 -8.94 -9.91 29.24
C GLY A 42 -9.82 -10.62 28.20
N THR A 43 -10.46 -9.90 27.29
CA THR A 43 -11.19 -10.52 26.18
C THR A 43 -10.21 -11.17 25.21
N THR A 44 -10.49 -12.42 24.85
CA THR A 44 -9.70 -13.19 23.90
C THR A 44 -10.52 -13.51 22.66
N ARG A 45 -9.90 -13.39 21.49
CA ARG A 45 -10.50 -13.77 20.20
C ARG A 45 -9.52 -14.67 19.46
N GLU A 46 -9.93 -15.89 19.20
CA GLU A 46 -9.20 -16.79 18.32
C GLU A 46 -9.43 -16.39 16.86
N LEU A 47 -8.36 -16.41 16.07
CA LEU A 47 -8.38 -16.06 14.65
C LEU A 47 -8.35 -17.34 13.81
N PHE A 48 -7.37 -17.47 12.92
CA PHE A 48 -7.19 -18.64 12.08
C PHE A 48 -5.98 -19.47 12.53
N PRO A 49 -5.91 -20.76 12.12
CA PRO A 49 -4.80 -21.63 12.47
C PRO A 49 -3.46 -21.11 11.95
N THR A 50 -2.40 -21.20 12.76
CA THR A 50 -1.04 -21.02 12.26
C THR A 50 -0.80 -22.11 11.21
N GLY A 51 -0.32 -21.71 10.03
CA GLY A 51 -0.16 -22.62 8.89
C GLY A 51 0.87 -23.72 9.15
N LYS A 52 1.30 -24.40 8.09
CA LYS A 52 2.42 -25.33 8.17
C LYS A 52 3.67 -24.61 8.71
N PRO A 53 4.62 -25.34 9.32
CA PRO A 53 5.94 -24.77 9.62
C PRO A 53 6.48 -24.03 8.39
N PRO A 54 6.97 -22.79 8.54
CA PRO A 54 7.71 -22.27 9.70
C PRO A 54 6.86 -21.67 10.83
N LYS A 55 7.56 -21.13 11.84
CA LYS A 55 6.99 -20.52 13.05
C LYS A 55 5.92 -19.47 12.70
N PRO A 56 4.96 -19.19 13.60
CA PRO A 56 4.13 -18.01 13.46
C PRO A 56 5.00 -16.78 13.18
N SER A 57 4.46 -15.86 12.37
CA SER A 57 5.05 -14.56 12.03
C SER A 57 4.01 -13.47 12.27
N ILE A 58 4.35 -12.46 13.06
CA ILE A 58 3.50 -11.33 13.43
C ILE A 58 4.30 -10.05 13.16
N THR A 59 3.83 -9.24 12.22
CA THR A 59 4.46 -7.96 11.90
C THR A 59 3.48 -6.83 12.18
N LYS A 60 3.79 -5.98 13.16
CA LYS A 60 3.00 -4.79 13.46
C LYS A 60 3.07 -3.80 12.28
N LEU A 61 1.92 -3.29 11.85
CA LEU A 61 1.83 -2.28 10.77
C LEU A 61 1.51 -0.89 11.33
N SER A 62 0.59 -0.83 12.30
CA SER A 62 0.21 0.37 13.04
C SER A 62 -0.20 -0.02 14.47
N ASP A 63 -0.75 0.92 15.25
CA ASP A 63 -1.34 0.60 16.56
C ASP A 63 -2.71 -0.09 16.46
N SER A 64 -3.32 -0.12 15.28
CA SER A 64 -4.61 -0.76 15.02
C SER A 64 -4.56 -1.88 13.99
N SER A 65 -3.41 -2.16 13.38
CA SER A 65 -3.27 -3.20 12.36
C SER A 65 -1.94 -3.95 12.39
N PHE A 66 -1.99 -5.20 11.95
CA PHE A 66 -0.86 -6.11 11.89
C PHE A 66 -1.00 -7.09 10.71
N ALA A 67 0.13 -7.64 10.29
CA ALA A 67 0.22 -8.72 9.32
C ALA A 67 0.52 -10.04 10.03
N LEU A 68 -0.23 -11.08 9.71
CA LEU A 68 -0.02 -12.44 10.19
C LEU A 68 0.46 -13.35 9.07
N GLY A 69 1.53 -14.10 9.32
CA GLY A 69 2.03 -15.11 8.40
C GLY A 69 1.19 -16.39 8.44
N LYS A 70 0.81 -16.88 7.26
CA LYS A 70 0.20 -18.21 7.08
C LYS A 70 0.77 -18.85 5.82
N ASP A 71 1.53 -19.93 5.97
CA ASP A 71 2.22 -20.60 4.86
C ASP A 71 3.12 -19.61 4.09
N SER A 72 2.83 -19.36 2.81
CA SER A 72 3.51 -18.37 1.96
C SER A 72 2.69 -17.08 1.77
N GLN A 73 1.83 -16.75 2.73
CA GLN A 73 0.95 -15.58 2.67
C GLN A 73 1.05 -14.71 3.93
N SER A 74 0.88 -13.40 3.76
CA SER A 74 0.65 -12.45 4.85
C SER A 74 -0.77 -11.90 4.78
N ILE A 75 -1.53 -12.15 5.85
CA ILE A 75 -2.93 -11.74 6.01
C ILE A 75 -2.96 -10.49 6.89
N ILE A 76 -3.59 -9.42 6.40
CA ILE A 76 -3.62 -8.13 7.08
C ILE A 76 -4.94 -8.00 7.85
N MET A 77 -4.83 -7.75 9.16
CA MET A 77 -5.98 -7.65 10.06
C MET A 77 -5.87 -6.49 11.02
N ASP A 78 -7.03 -6.10 11.55
CA ASP A 78 -7.14 -5.12 12.61
C ASP A 78 -7.11 -5.77 14.00
N THR A 79 -7.08 -4.93 15.04
CA THR A 79 -7.14 -5.35 16.45
C THR A 79 -8.49 -5.93 16.87
N GLN A 80 -9.53 -5.81 16.04
CA GLN A 80 -10.79 -6.48 16.27
C GLN A 80 -10.78 -7.90 15.72
N GLY A 81 -9.87 -8.25 14.82
CA GLY A 81 -9.80 -9.55 14.15
C GLY A 81 -10.54 -9.60 12.82
N GLU A 82 -10.85 -8.43 12.25
CA GLU A 82 -11.42 -8.28 10.91
C GLU A 82 -10.31 -8.12 9.86
N LEU A 83 -10.56 -8.64 8.66
CA LEU A 83 -9.65 -8.51 7.53
C LEU A 83 -9.68 -7.06 7.02
N ILE A 84 -8.54 -6.37 7.08
CA ILE A 84 -8.40 -5.04 6.44
C ILE A 84 -8.36 -5.19 4.92
N GLN A 85 -7.80 -6.31 4.44
CA GLN A 85 -7.70 -6.61 3.04
C GLN A 85 -8.06 -8.07 2.78
N HIS A 86 -8.96 -8.29 1.83
CA HIS A 86 -9.36 -9.64 1.42
C HIS A 86 -8.30 -10.36 0.57
N ASN A 87 -7.42 -9.62 -0.12
CA ASN A 87 -6.31 -10.20 -0.87
C ASN A 87 -5.05 -10.24 0.02
N PRO A 88 -4.58 -11.43 0.43
CA PRO A 88 -3.34 -11.52 1.19
C PRO A 88 -2.13 -11.26 0.29
N VAL A 89 -1.04 -10.78 0.88
CA VAL A 89 0.25 -10.68 0.19
C VAL A 89 0.79 -12.09 -0.02
N LYS A 90 1.03 -12.48 -1.27
CA LYS A 90 1.51 -13.81 -1.65
C LYS A 90 3.01 -13.75 -1.95
N TRP A 91 3.79 -14.36 -1.08
CA TRP A 91 5.24 -14.51 -1.22
C TRP A 91 5.57 -15.65 -2.18
N THR A 92 6.78 -15.68 -2.73
CA THR A 92 7.24 -16.79 -3.58
C THR A 92 7.32 -18.10 -2.79
N ASP A 93 7.74 -18.04 -1.52
CA ASP A 93 7.67 -19.13 -0.54
C ASP A 93 7.55 -18.54 0.87
N SER A 94 7.49 -19.38 1.91
CA SER A 94 7.33 -18.96 3.28
C SER A 94 8.51 -18.09 3.75
N PRO A 95 8.26 -16.81 4.10
CA PRO A 95 9.31 -15.90 4.50
C PRO A 95 9.90 -16.29 5.85
N ALA A 96 11.23 -16.23 5.96
CA ALA A 96 11.95 -16.49 7.20
C ALA A 96 11.77 -15.36 8.23
N SER A 97 11.60 -14.13 7.75
CA SER A 97 11.37 -12.94 8.56
C SER A 97 10.66 -11.88 7.71
N ILE A 98 9.73 -11.15 8.33
CA ILE A 98 8.94 -10.10 7.70
C ILE A 98 9.12 -8.82 8.52
N ALA A 99 9.28 -7.69 7.83
CA ALA A 99 9.34 -6.37 8.43
C ALA A 99 8.45 -5.40 7.68
N TRP A 100 7.96 -4.42 8.42
CA TRP A 100 7.17 -3.33 7.89
C TRP A 100 8.01 -2.05 7.82
N ASP A 101 8.05 -1.46 6.62
CA ASP A 101 8.60 -0.13 6.37
C ASP A 101 7.61 0.61 5.47
N ASN A 102 6.66 1.30 6.10
CA ASN A 102 5.51 1.91 5.44
C ASN A 102 5.89 2.70 4.17
N PRO A 103 5.27 2.43 3.00
CA PRO A 103 4.11 1.57 2.75
C PRO A 103 4.43 0.14 2.29
N TYR A 104 5.66 -0.31 2.47
CA TYR A 104 6.17 -1.58 1.96
C TYR A 104 6.26 -2.66 3.03
N LEU A 105 5.83 -3.86 2.65
CA LEU A 105 6.02 -5.08 3.41
C LEU A 105 7.23 -5.80 2.81
N LEU A 106 8.25 -6.03 3.64
CA LEU A 106 9.49 -6.68 3.24
C LEU A 106 9.57 -8.07 3.84
N GLY A 107 9.96 -9.06 3.05
CA GLY A 107 10.08 -10.46 3.49
C GLY A 107 11.36 -11.09 2.96
N VAL A 108 12.07 -11.81 3.82
CA VAL A 108 13.24 -12.61 3.41
C VAL A 108 12.76 -14.00 3.01
N VAL A 109 12.86 -14.33 1.72
CA VAL A 109 12.44 -15.60 1.13
C VAL A 109 13.64 -16.21 0.40
N HIS A 110 14.09 -17.42 0.78
CA HIS A 110 15.20 -18.14 0.13
C HIS A 110 16.41 -17.27 -0.25
N ASP A 111 17.00 -16.56 0.70
CA ASP A 111 18.17 -15.69 0.47
C ASP A 111 17.92 -14.51 -0.49
N THR A 112 16.65 -14.16 -0.69
CA THR A 112 16.22 -12.97 -1.40
C THR A 112 15.34 -12.11 -0.50
N LEU A 113 15.38 -10.79 -0.68
CA LEU A 113 14.48 -9.85 -0.03
C LEU A 113 13.44 -9.43 -1.04
N GLU A 114 12.20 -9.86 -0.80
CA GLU A 114 11.06 -9.49 -1.60
C GLU A 114 10.35 -8.29 -0.97
N VAL A 115 9.98 -7.32 -1.80
CA VAL A 115 9.30 -6.09 -1.39
C VAL A 115 7.93 -6.06 -2.04
N TYR A 116 6.89 -6.02 -1.22
CA TYR A 116 5.50 -5.97 -1.66
C TYR A 116 4.79 -4.74 -1.12
N THR A 117 3.74 -4.31 -1.81
CA THR A 117 2.75 -3.40 -1.25
C THR A 117 1.66 -4.19 -0.56
N ILE A 118 1.12 -3.64 0.53
CA ILE A 118 -0.11 -4.19 1.11
C ILE A 118 -1.26 -3.92 0.14
N GLU A 119 -1.48 -2.66 -0.21
CA GLU A 119 -2.53 -2.26 -1.14
C GLU A 119 -2.28 -2.85 -2.53
N GLY A 120 -3.23 -3.64 -3.03
CA GLY A 120 -3.12 -4.37 -4.30
C GLY A 120 -2.21 -5.62 -4.28
N SER A 121 -1.50 -5.89 -3.18
CA SER A 121 -0.58 -7.04 -3.05
C SER A 121 0.46 -7.10 -4.19
N LEU A 122 0.97 -5.94 -4.60
CA LEU A 122 1.82 -5.82 -5.78
C LEU A 122 3.28 -6.13 -5.42
N HIS A 123 3.94 -6.94 -6.23
CA HIS A 123 5.37 -7.17 -6.12
C HIS A 123 6.13 -5.97 -6.72
N ILE A 124 6.99 -5.33 -5.92
CA ILE A 124 7.74 -4.15 -6.34
C ILE A 124 9.16 -4.51 -6.77
N GLN A 125 9.87 -5.29 -5.95
CA GLN A 125 11.27 -5.60 -6.18
C GLN A 125 11.69 -6.86 -5.43
N THR A 126 12.64 -7.60 -6.02
CA THR A 126 13.42 -8.64 -5.34
C THR A 126 14.89 -8.25 -5.33
N LEU A 127 15.52 -8.24 -4.16
CA LEU A 127 16.98 -8.16 -4.02
C LEU A 127 17.53 -9.57 -3.78
N GLN A 128 18.51 -9.97 -4.58
CA GLN A 128 19.13 -11.29 -4.52
C GLN A 128 20.43 -11.27 -3.70
N ASP A 129 21.05 -12.43 -3.54
CA ASP A 129 22.37 -12.64 -2.93
C ASP A 129 22.46 -12.34 -1.42
N LEU A 130 21.35 -12.48 -0.68
CA LEU A 130 21.31 -12.34 0.77
C LEU A 130 21.61 -13.69 1.44
N ASN A 131 22.84 -14.16 1.24
CA ASN A 131 23.36 -15.45 1.68
C ASN A 131 22.93 -15.84 3.10
N LYS A 132 21.98 -16.79 3.22
CA LYS A 132 21.41 -17.28 4.48
C LYS A 132 20.89 -16.16 5.38
N ALA A 133 20.23 -15.16 4.81
CA ALA A 133 19.56 -14.11 5.58
C ALA A 133 18.42 -14.70 6.43
N ARG A 134 18.35 -14.26 7.70
CA ARG A 134 17.42 -14.83 8.69
C ARG A 134 16.68 -13.77 9.50
N LEU A 135 17.26 -12.59 9.63
CA LEU A 135 16.70 -11.51 10.43
C LEU A 135 16.46 -10.30 9.54
N LEU A 136 15.33 -9.66 9.76
CA LEU A 136 14.95 -8.42 9.11
C LEU A 136 14.50 -7.44 10.17
N CYS A 137 15.08 -6.24 10.19
CA CYS A 137 14.79 -5.22 11.18
C CYS A 137 14.69 -3.85 10.51
N SER A 138 13.53 -3.20 10.62
CA SER A 138 13.40 -1.79 10.25
C SER A 138 13.90 -0.91 11.40
N CYS A 139 14.74 0.08 11.08
CA CYS A 139 15.29 1.00 12.09
C CYS A 139 14.75 2.42 11.94
N LYS A 140 14.67 2.90 10.69
CA LYS A 140 14.12 4.21 10.34
C LYS A 140 13.33 4.06 9.06
N PRO A 141 12.35 4.93 8.80
CA PRO A 141 11.66 4.97 7.52
C PRO A 141 12.67 4.99 6.36
N GLY A 142 12.58 4.03 5.45
CA GLY A 142 13.50 3.90 4.33
C GLY A 142 14.88 3.32 4.67
N ARG A 143 15.06 2.72 5.85
CA ARG A 143 16.28 2.00 6.22
C ARG A 143 15.97 0.71 6.96
N VAL A 144 16.28 -0.41 6.31
CA VAL A 144 16.07 -1.77 6.81
C VAL A 144 17.39 -2.50 6.82
N TYR A 145 17.65 -3.24 7.90
CA TYR A 145 18.81 -4.12 8.00
C TYR A 145 18.37 -5.56 7.81
N VAL A 146 19.10 -6.26 6.95
CA VAL A 146 18.99 -7.70 6.76
C VAL A 146 20.23 -8.33 7.39
N ALA A 147 20.08 -9.35 8.21
CA ALA A 147 21.22 -10.06 8.78
C ALA A 147 21.18 -11.57 8.50
N SER A 148 22.33 -12.10 8.12
CA SER A 148 22.63 -13.53 8.11
C SER A 148 23.49 -13.88 9.33
N ILE A 149 23.93 -15.14 9.40
CA ILE A 149 24.90 -15.60 10.39
C ILE A 149 26.30 -14.95 10.23
N SER A 150 26.59 -14.36 9.06
CA SER A 150 27.95 -13.92 8.70
C SER A 150 28.06 -12.48 8.22
N GLN A 151 26.95 -11.91 7.73
CA GLN A 151 26.92 -10.61 7.07
C GLN A 151 25.66 -9.85 7.48
N VAL A 152 25.77 -8.53 7.49
CA VAL A 152 24.64 -7.62 7.70
C VAL A 152 24.60 -6.66 6.52
N TRP A 153 23.46 -6.58 5.85
CA TRP A 153 23.21 -5.68 4.74
C TRP A 153 22.33 -4.52 5.23
N CYS A 154 22.68 -3.30 4.82
CA CYS A 154 21.86 -2.12 5.02
C CYS A 154 21.14 -1.80 3.70
N VAL A 155 19.83 -2.00 3.68
CA VAL A 155 18.96 -1.67 2.55
C VAL A 155 18.39 -0.28 2.78
N ASN A 156 18.74 0.64 1.89
CA ASN A 156 18.22 2.00 1.92
C ASN A 156 17.16 2.16 0.83
N SER A 157 16.10 2.89 1.15
CA SER A 157 15.10 3.29 0.15
C SER A 157 15.74 4.19 -0.89
N VAL A 158 15.31 4.01 -2.13
CA VAL A 158 15.59 4.95 -3.21
C VAL A 158 14.86 6.26 -2.92
N ASP A 159 15.38 7.37 -3.43
CA ASP A 159 14.73 8.67 -3.33
C ASP A 159 13.27 8.64 -3.83
N VAL A 160 12.39 9.32 -3.09
CA VAL A 160 10.95 9.30 -3.30
C VAL A 160 10.58 9.81 -4.69
N GLU A 161 11.30 10.79 -5.23
CA GLU A 161 11.02 11.32 -6.57
C GLU A 161 11.27 10.26 -7.65
N THR A 162 12.35 9.50 -7.51
CA THR A 162 12.68 8.41 -8.43
C THR A 162 11.68 7.26 -8.30
N GLN A 163 11.23 6.96 -7.08
CA GLN A 163 10.18 5.97 -6.84
C GLN A 163 8.86 6.39 -7.49
N ILE A 164 8.42 7.63 -7.27
CA ILE A 164 7.19 8.17 -7.87
C ILE A 164 7.24 8.08 -9.40
N ARG A 165 8.34 8.49 -10.05
CA ARG A 165 8.45 8.37 -11.51
C ARG A 165 8.28 6.94 -12.00
N LYS A 166 8.94 5.97 -11.37
CA LYS A 166 8.81 4.56 -11.72
C LYS A 166 7.37 4.04 -11.50
N LEU A 167 6.71 4.49 -10.43
CA LEU A 167 5.32 4.11 -10.17
C LEU A 167 4.35 4.71 -11.17
N LEU A 168 4.59 5.95 -11.62
CA LEU A 168 3.81 6.58 -12.68
C LEU A 168 3.97 5.84 -14.01
N GLU A 169 5.18 5.41 -14.35
CA GLU A 169 5.44 4.55 -15.53
C GLU A 169 4.71 3.19 -15.43
N GLN A 170 4.57 2.65 -14.22
CA GLN A 170 3.83 1.42 -13.94
C GLN A 170 2.31 1.62 -13.76
N ASN A 171 1.80 2.85 -13.96
CA ASN A 171 0.41 3.25 -13.72
C ASN A 171 -0.10 2.98 -12.29
N GLN A 172 0.79 2.98 -11.29
CA GLN A 172 0.49 2.76 -9.88
C GLN A 172 0.27 4.11 -9.15
N PHE A 173 -0.80 4.81 -9.51
CA PHE A 173 -1.07 6.16 -9.01
C PHE A 173 -1.40 6.22 -7.52
N GLN A 174 -2.19 5.27 -6.99
CA GLN A 174 -2.56 5.23 -5.58
C GLN A 174 -1.33 5.12 -4.66
N LEU A 175 -0.39 4.25 -5.03
CA LEU A 175 0.87 4.10 -4.31
C LEU A 175 1.74 5.36 -4.40
N ALA A 176 1.79 6.01 -5.57
CA ALA A 176 2.51 7.27 -5.75
C ALA A 176 1.94 8.40 -4.87
N LEU A 177 0.61 8.48 -4.71
CA LEU A 177 -0.04 9.42 -3.78
C LEU A 177 0.33 9.11 -2.33
N LYS A 178 0.32 7.83 -1.94
CA LYS A 178 0.72 7.40 -0.59
C LYS A 178 2.19 7.69 -0.29
N LEU A 179 3.09 7.48 -1.25
CA LEU A 179 4.50 7.88 -1.08
C LEU A 179 4.66 9.40 -0.94
N THR A 180 3.87 10.17 -1.70
CA THR A 180 3.90 11.63 -1.62
C THR A 180 3.46 12.13 -0.24
N SER A 181 2.41 11.55 0.35
CA SER A 181 1.95 11.93 1.69
C SER A 181 2.94 11.56 2.79
N LEU A 182 3.66 10.44 2.62
CA LEU A 182 4.69 9.95 3.55
C LEU A 182 6.06 10.65 3.39
N SER A 183 6.26 11.43 2.33
CA SER A 183 7.51 12.14 2.07
C SER A 183 7.78 13.21 3.15
N ASN A 184 9.05 13.43 3.51
CA ASN A 184 9.47 14.52 4.40
C ASN A 184 9.55 15.90 3.70
N ALA A 185 8.84 16.06 2.58
CA ALA A 185 8.81 17.31 1.81
C ALA A 185 7.90 18.35 2.47
N THR A 186 7.97 19.62 2.06
CA THR A 186 7.04 20.63 2.59
C THR A 186 5.61 20.36 2.09
N GLU A 187 4.61 20.88 2.82
CA GLU A 187 3.20 20.68 2.43
C GLU A 187 2.89 21.29 1.05
N GLU A 188 3.57 22.37 0.66
CA GLU A 188 3.41 22.95 -0.68
C GLU A 188 3.97 22.04 -1.78
N GLU A 189 5.13 21.42 -1.54
CA GLU A 189 5.73 20.47 -2.48
C GLU A 189 4.87 19.20 -2.61
N LYS A 190 4.34 18.71 -1.48
CA LYS A 190 3.38 17.61 -1.46
C LYS A 190 2.13 17.96 -2.24
N ALA A 191 1.52 19.12 -1.99
CA ALA A 191 0.32 19.55 -2.70
C ALA A 191 0.54 19.62 -4.21
N LYS A 192 1.65 20.22 -4.66
CA LYS A 192 2.01 20.27 -6.09
C LYS A 192 2.21 18.89 -6.70
N ARG A 193 2.88 17.97 -5.98
CA ARG A 193 3.11 16.59 -6.44
C ARG A 193 1.80 15.81 -6.49
N THR A 194 0.99 15.89 -5.44
CA THR A 194 -0.34 15.27 -5.35
C THR A 194 -1.22 15.72 -6.51
N TYR A 195 -1.29 17.03 -6.75
CA TYR A 195 -2.03 17.59 -7.89
C TYR A 195 -1.54 16.97 -9.22
N LYS A 196 -0.23 16.98 -9.48
CA LYS A 196 0.35 16.41 -10.71
C LYS A 196 0.03 14.91 -10.87
N ILE A 197 0.15 14.12 -9.80
CA ILE A 197 -0.13 12.67 -9.83
C ILE A 197 -1.62 12.42 -10.07
N GLN A 198 -2.50 13.18 -9.41
CA GLN A 198 -3.95 13.07 -9.57
C GLN A 198 -4.40 13.49 -10.97
N THR A 199 -3.86 14.57 -11.54
CA THR A 199 -4.15 14.96 -12.93
C THR A 199 -3.78 13.83 -13.89
N LEU A 200 -2.56 13.28 -13.77
CA LEU A 200 -2.14 12.12 -14.58
C LEU A 200 -3.04 10.90 -14.38
N TYR A 201 -3.49 10.64 -13.15
CA TYR A 201 -4.43 9.57 -12.84
C TYR A 201 -5.79 9.77 -13.50
N ALA A 202 -6.33 10.99 -13.48
CA ALA A 202 -7.59 11.33 -14.12
C ALA A 202 -7.52 11.14 -15.65
N HIS A 203 -6.42 11.59 -16.29
CA HIS A 203 -6.17 11.31 -17.70
C HIS A 203 -6.02 9.80 -17.99
N HIS A 204 -5.35 9.05 -17.13
CA HIS A 204 -5.21 7.59 -17.29
C HIS A 204 -6.55 6.87 -17.18
N LEU A 205 -7.40 7.23 -16.21
CA LEU A 205 -8.76 6.72 -16.06
C LEU A 205 -9.61 7.04 -17.31
N PHE A 206 -9.49 8.25 -17.83
CA PHE A 206 -10.17 8.68 -19.06
C PHE A 206 -9.73 7.84 -20.25
N CYS A 207 -8.42 7.65 -20.45
CA CYS A 207 -7.88 6.81 -21.52
C CYS A 207 -8.29 5.34 -21.38
N ASN A 208 -8.48 4.85 -20.16
CA ASN A 208 -8.98 3.50 -19.86
C ASN A 208 -10.51 3.37 -19.92
N LYS A 209 -11.21 4.38 -20.45
CA LYS A 209 -12.67 4.41 -20.63
C LYS A 209 -13.47 4.40 -19.32
N LYS A 210 -12.83 4.70 -18.19
CA LYS A 210 -13.49 4.85 -16.89
C LYS A 210 -13.91 6.30 -16.67
N PHE A 211 -14.82 6.79 -17.51
CA PHE A 211 -15.17 8.21 -17.56
C PHE A 211 -15.77 8.72 -16.25
N GLN A 212 -16.64 7.95 -15.59
CA GLN A 212 -17.26 8.35 -14.32
C GLN A 212 -16.23 8.57 -13.21
N GLU A 213 -15.29 7.61 -13.03
CA GLU A 213 -14.20 7.74 -12.05
C GLU A 213 -13.26 8.90 -12.41
N ALA A 214 -12.95 9.08 -13.69
CA ALA A 214 -12.12 10.18 -14.17
C ALA A 214 -12.75 11.55 -13.86
N MET A 215 -14.04 11.74 -14.15
CA MET A 215 -14.77 12.98 -13.88
C MET A 215 -14.82 13.31 -12.40
N LYS A 216 -15.02 12.30 -11.54
CA LYS A 216 -14.94 12.50 -10.09
C LYS A 216 -13.57 13.00 -9.66
N GLN A 217 -12.49 12.43 -10.22
CA GLN A 217 -11.13 12.90 -9.93
C GLN A 217 -10.89 14.33 -10.45
N PHE A 218 -11.37 14.69 -11.64
CA PHE A 218 -11.29 16.06 -12.14
C PHE A 218 -12.07 17.06 -11.28
N HIS A 219 -13.21 16.64 -10.69
CA HIS A 219 -13.99 17.45 -9.77
C HIS A 219 -13.28 17.67 -8.44
N GLU A 220 -12.74 16.60 -7.84
CA GLU A 220 -11.93 16.68 -6.61
C GLU A 220 -10.70 17.59 -6.79
N LEU A 221 -10.14 17.64 -8.00
CA LEU A 221 -9.03 18.52 -8.37
C LEU A 221 -9.42 19.98 -8.61
N GLY A 222 -10.72 20.29 -8.78
CA GLY A 222 -11.18 21.59 -9.23
C GLY A 222 -10.64 21.97 -10.62
N THR A 223 -10.46 20.99 -11.50
CA THR A 223 -9.95 21.22 -12.86
C THR A 223 -10.95 22.05 -13.65
N ASP A 224 -10.47 23.02 -14.44
CA ASP A 224 -11.34 23.87 -15.25
C ASP A 224 -12.20 22.99 -16.17
N PRO A 225 -13.55 23.11 -16.13
CA PRO A 225 -14.43 22.39 -17.03
C PRO A 225 -14.01 22.50 -18.51
N TYR A 226 -13.39 23.61 -18.91
CA TYR A 226 -12.88 23.78 -20.27
C TYR A 226 -11.79 22.76 -20.61
N GLU A 227 -10.85 22.46 -19.70
CA GLU A 227 -9.81 21.46 -19.92
C GLU A 227 -10.39 20.04 -20.03
N VAL A 228 -11.43 19.76 -19.23
CA VAL A 228 -12.14 18.47 -19.27
C VAL A 228 -12.91 18.31 -20.59
N ILE A 229 -13.58 19.37 -21.06
CA ILE A 229 -14.29 19.37 -22.35
C ILE A 229 -13.31 19.20 -23.53
N ARG A 230 -12.09 19.74 -23.44
CA ARG A 230 -11.03 19.55 -24.45
C ARG A 230 -10.59 18.10 -24.63
N LEU A 231 -10.84 17.22 -23.67
CA LEU A 231 -10.57 15.79 -23.79
C LEU A 231 -11.52 15.08 -24.78
N PHE A 232 -12.63 15.73 -25.18
CA PHE A 232 -13.61 15.17 -26.10
C PHE A 232 -13.42 15.73 -27.52
N PRO A 233 -13.00 14.91 -28.51
CA PRO A 233 -12.68 15.36 -29.88
C PRO A 233 -13.85 15.99 -30.65
N HIS A 234 -15.09 15.84 -30.17
CA HIS A 234 -16.31 16.28 -30.87
C HIS A 234 -17.04 17.44 -30.20
N LEU A 235 -16.59 17.88 -29.01
CA LEU A 235 -17.25 18.96 -28.26
C LEU A 235 -16.56 20.31 -28.42
N VAL A 236 -15.28 20.31 -28.78
CA VAL A 236 -14.55 21.55 -29.06
C VAL A 236 -14.65 21.85 -30.54
N SER A 237 -15.58 22.73 -30.89
CA SER A 237 -15.52 23.44 -32.17
C SER A 237 -14.21 24.22 -32.24
N GLU A 238 -13.49 24.17 -33.37
CA GLU A 238 -12.38 25.09 -33.70
C GLU A 238 -12.92 26.52 -33.84
N THR A 239 -13.38 27.12 -32.75
CA THR A 239 -13.84 28.49 -32.70
C THR A 239 -12.99 29.25 -31.71
N GLY A 240 -11.87 29.79 -32.22
CA GLY A 240 -11.39 31.09 -31.77
C GLY A 240 -9.90 31.16 -31.38
N ASN A 241 -9.09 31.54 -32.36
CA ASN A 241 -7.87 32.36 -32.24
C ASN A 241 -6.63 31.73 -31.61
N GLY A 242 -5.59 31.61 -32.45
CA GLY A 242 -4.24 31.23 -32.06
C GLY A 242 -3.65 32.18 -31.03
N ASN A 243 -3.04 31.59 -30.01
CA ASN A 243 -1.77 32.00 -29.37
C ASN A 243 -1.51 31.26 -28.05
N ASP A 244 -1.94 30.01 -27.89
CA ASP A 244 -1.46 29.19 -26.79
C ASP A 244 -0.81 27.92 -27.33
N VAL A 245 0.39 27.68 -26.80
CA VAL A 245 1.38 26.70 -27.21
C VAL A 245 0.73 25.34 -27.45
N ASP A 246 0.77 24.91 -28.72
CA ASP A 246 0.50 23.54 -29.16
C ASP A 246 1.46 22.59 -28.45
N GLU A 247 1.07 22.09 -27.27
CA GLU A 247 1.40 20.71 -26.92
C GLU A 247 0.21 19.86 -27.36
N PRO A 248 0.35 19.08 -28.45
CA PRO A 248 -0.68 18.13 -28.83
C PRO A 248 -0.86 17.16 -27.66
N ILE A 249 -2.10 16.99 -27.19
CA ILE A 249 -2.47 15.96 -26.21
C ILE A 249 -2.23 14.61 -26.90
N THR A 250 -0.98 14.18 -26.86
CA THR A 250 -0.48 13.05 -27.64
C THR A 250 -0.99 11.79 -26.95
N GLY A 251 -2.02 11.16 -27.52
CA GLY A 251 -2.51 9.86 -27.07
C GLY A 251 -3.97 9.78 -26.65
N LEU A 252 -4.81 10.78 -26.97
CA LEU A 252 -6.26 10.60 -26.81
C LEU A 252 -6.74 9.37 -27.62
N PRO A 253 -7.33 8.34 -26.97
CA PRO A 253 -7.84 7.19 -27.69
C PRO A 253 -8.90 7.65 -28.68
N LYS A 254 -8.95 7.05 -29.88
CA LYS A 254 -10.11 7.20 -30.76
C LYS A 254 -11.32 6.59 -30.05
N LEU A 255 -12.12 7.45 -29.41
CA LEU A 255 -13.33 7.06 -28.71
C LEU A 255 -14.32 6.52 -29.75
N GLN A 256 -14.76 5.27 -29.60
CA GLN A 256 -15.85 4.70 -30.40
C GLN A 256 -17.18 5.29 -29.92
N ASP A 257 -18.21 5.29 -30.78
CA ASP A 257 -19.50 5.97 -30.52
C ASP A 257 -20.11 5.65 -29.14
N ARG A 258 -20.00 4.39 -28.68
CA ARG A 258 -20.49 3.96 -27.36
C ARG A 258 -19.66 4.47 -26.18
N ASP A 259 -18.34 4.60 -26.37
CA ASP A 259 -17.46 5.14 -25.34
C ASP A 259 -17.62 6.67 -25.24
N LEU A 260 -17.87 7.33 -26.38
CA LEU A 260 -18.19 8.74 -26.45
C LEU A 260 -19.51 9.06 -25.73
N GLU A 261 -20.58 8.28 -25.97
CA GLU A 261 -21.86 8.46 -25.28
C GLU A 261 -21.72 8.32 -23.75
N ASN A 262 -21.00 7.30 -23.28
CA ASN A 262 -20.74 7.12 -21.84
C ASN A 262 -19.89 8.26 -21.26
N GLY A 263 -18.90 8.75 -22.01
CA GLY A 263 -18.08 9.89 -21.61
C GLY A 263 -18.88 11.19 -21.57
N LEU A 264 -19.79 11.42 -22.51
CA LEU A 264 -20.70 12.56 -22.53
C LEU A 264 -21.68 12.53 -21.36
N LEU A 265 -22.23 11.38 -21.01
CA LEU A 265 -23.08 11.23 -19.82
C LEU A 265 -22.31 11.56 -18.53
N ALA A 266 -21.05 11.12 -18.42
CA ALA A 266 -20.19 11.46 -17.29
C ALA A 266 -19.88 12.96 -17.24
N LEU A 267 -19.62 13.57 -18.41
CA LEU A 267 -19.37 15.01 -18.52
C LEU A 267 -20.60 15.84 -18.16
N ILE A 268 -21.80 15.42 -18.58
CA ILE A 268 -23.04 16.08 -18.18
C ILE A 268 -23.16 16.06 -16.65
N GLY A 269 -22.95 14.91 -16.01
CA GLY A 269 -22.93 14.80 -14.55
C GLY A 269 -21.95 15.79 -13.90
N PHE A 270 -20.71 15.79 -14.38
CA PHE A 270 -19.65 16.71 -13.91
C PHE A 270 -19.99 18.20 -14.06
N LEU A 271 -20.70 18.59 -15.13
CA LEU A 271 -21.09 19.98 -15.38
C LEU A 271 -22.35 20.41 -14.62
N THR A 272 -23.15 19.45 -14.15
CA THR A 272 -24.41 19.72 -13.44
C THR A 272 -24.30 19.67 -11.91
N GLU A 273 -23.23 19.07 -11.37
CA GLU A 273 -22.87 19.11 -9.94
C GLU A 273 -22.02 20.34 -9.60
#